data_AF-A0A9D7H311-F1
#
_entry.id   AF-A0A9D7H311-F1
#
_cell.length_a   1.000
_cell.length_b   1.000
_cell.length_c   1.000
_cell.angle_alpha   90.00
_cell.angle_beta   90.00
_cell.angle_gamma   90.00
#
_symmetry.space_group_name_H-M   'P 1'
#
loop_
_entity.id
_entity.type
_entity.pdbx_description
1 polymer ?
#
loop_
_entity_poly.entity_id
_entity_poly.type
_entity_poly.pdbx_seq_one_letter_code
_entity_poly.pdbx_strand_id
1 'polypeptide(L)'
;MRTKSEVLGDLRNMLRDIFVAKSNGETHARLARAHGYVDGYMRALIETGLADKQELVEIVAAERERSSGPAMRPFAVVADPFPSPPVNVPVNVPGKSLDMTAVDIDAGTPRTDAPPMAIASEPAKTAAA
;
A
#
# COMPACT_ATOMS: atom_id res chain seq x y z
N MET A 1 34.04 -8.74 28.67
CA MET A 1 33.61 -7.85 27.56
C MET A 1 32.43 -8.50 26.89
N ARG A 2 31.32 -7.79 26.68
CA ARG A 2 30.24 -8.34 25.86
C ARG A 2 30.65 -8.28 24.39
N THR A 3 30.29 -9.31 23.63
CA THR A 3 30.51 -9.33 22.18
C THR A 3 29.40 -8.55 21.48
N LYS A 4 29.67 -8.05 20.26
CA LYS A 4 28.64 -7.41 19.42
C LYS A 4 27.43 -8.33 19.24
N SER A 5 27.66 -9.63 19.08
CA SER A 5 26.64 -10.66 18.93
C SER A 5 25.67 -10.72 20.11
N GLU A 6 26.19 -10.64 21.34
CA GLU A 6 25.37 -10.65 22.56
C GLU A 6 24.52 -9.38 22.66
N VAL A 7 25.13 -8.23 22.39
CA VAL A 7 24.46 -6.92 22.43
C VAL A 7 23.33 -6.84 21.39
N LEU A 8 23.55 -7.38 20.18
CA LEU A 8 22.51 -7.49 19.15
C LEU A 8 21.46 -8.57 19.49
N GLY A 9 21.85 -9.63 20.20
CA GLY A 9 20.92 -10.62 20.75
C GLY A 9 19.94 -9.99 21.73
N ASP A 10 20.45 -9.14 22.64
CA ASP A 10 19.62 -8.37 23.58
C ASP A 10 18.62 -7.47 22.83
N LEU A 11 19.06 -6.77 21.77
CA LEU A 11 18.18 -5.96 20.91
C LEU A 11 17.03 -6.79 20.31
N ARG A 12 17.34 -7.97 19.78
CA ARG A 12 16.32 -8.85 19.17
C ARG A 12 15.28 -9.30 20.19
N ASN A 13 15.71 -9.65 21.40
CA ASN A 13 14.80 -10.03 22.48
C ASN A 13 13.88 -8.88 22.86
N MET A 14 14.43 -7.67 23.03
CA MET A 14 13.62 -6.48 23.35
C MET A 14 12.60 -6.16 22.24
N LEU A 15 12.99 -6.25 20.97
CA LEU A 15 12.09 -6.05 19.83
C LEU A 15 10.96 -7.08 19.81
N ARG A 16 11.29 -8.35 20.04
CA ARG A 16 10.32 -9.44 20.12
C ARG A 16 9.29 -9.19 21.22
N ASP A 17 9.76 -8.81 22.41
CA ASP A 17 8.87 -8.53 23.55
C ASP A 17 7.89 -7.40 23.23
N ILE A 18 8.35 -6.33 22.57
CA ILE A 18 7.50 -5.23 22.11
C ILE A 18 6.47 -5.69 21.08
N PHE A 19 6.88 -6.47 20.08
CA PHE A 19 5.96 -6.91 19.04
C PHE A 19 4.90 -7.89 19.57
N VAL A 20 5.28 -8.77 20.51
CA VAL A 20 4.35 -9.68 21.19
C VAL A 20 3.40 -8.92 22.12
N ALA A 21 3.91 -7.97 22.91
CA ALA A 21 3.09 -7.11 23.75
C ALA A 21 2.04 -6.35 22.92
N LYS A 22 2.46 -5.84 21.75
CA LYS A 22 1.59 -5.17 20.81
C LYS A 22 0.51 -6.10 20.24
N SER A 23 0.86 -7.33 19.85
CA SER A 23 -0.13 -8.29 19.32
C SER A 23 -1.15 -8.73 20.37
N ASN A 24 -0.75 -8.74 21.65
CA ASN A 24 -1.61 -9.13 22.77
C ASN A 24 -2.53 -8.00 23.27
N GLY A 25 -2.48 -6.81 22.66
CA GLY A 25 -3.32 -5.67 23.04
C GLY A 25 -2.94 -5.04 24.38
N GLU A 26 -1.66 -5.10 24.77
CA GLU A 26 -1.19 -4.53 26.03
C GLU A 26 -1.36 -3.00 26.09
N THR A 27 -1.50 -2.46 27.30
CA THR A 27 -1.75 -1.03 27.51
C THR A 27 -0.74 -0.10 26.81
N HIS A 28 -1.24 0.87 26.05
CA HIS A 28 -0.45 1.81 25.25
C HIS A 28 0.67 2.52 26.04
N ALA A 29 0.44 2.85 27.31
CA ALA A 29 1.43 3.54 28.14
C ALA A 29 2.66 2.67 28.49
N ARG A 30 2.48 1.35 28.63
CA ARG A 30 3.61 0.43 28.86
C ARG A 30 4.39 0.20 27.58
N LEU A 31 3.67 0.03 26.47
CA LEU A 31 4.26 -0.13 25.14
C LEU A 31 5.07 1.10 24.72
N ALA A 32 4.56 2.32 24.97
CA ALA A 32 5.25 3.57 24.65
C ALA A 32 6.60 3.70 25.39
N ARG A 33 6.66 3.32 26.67
CA ARG A 33 7.93 3.32 27.42
C ARG A 33 8.90 2.29 26.87
N ALA A 34 8.43 1.07 26.58
CA ALA A 34 9.27 0.03 26.01
C ALA A 34 9.88 0.46 24.66
N HIS A 35 9.09 1.10 23.79
CA HIS A 35 9.58 1.70 22.56
C HIS A 35 10.68 2.74 22.82
N GLY A 36 10.49 3.66 23.75
CA GLY A 36 11.51 4.66 24.09
C GLY A 36 12.83 4.04 24.58
N TYR A 37 12.77 2.97 25.36
CA TYR A 37 13.97 2.24 25.79
C TYR A 37 14.70 1.59 24.62
N VAL A 38 13.99 0.93 23.71
CA VAL A 38 14.58 0.27 22.55
C VAL A 38 15.15 1.29 21.55
N ASP A 39 14.48 2.42 21.34
CA ASP A 39 14.99 3.50 20.51
C ASP A 39 16.29 4.10 21.09
N GLY A 40 16.34 4.30 22.41
CA GLY A 40 17.56 4.72 23.10
C GLY A 40 18.69 3.70 22.98
N TYR A 41 18.36 2.40 23.06
CA TYR A 41 19.34 1.34 22.87
C TYR A 41 19.92 1.33 21.46
N MET A 42 19.07 1.38 20.42
CA MET A 42 19.50 1.47 19.02
C MET A 42 20.35 2.72 18.76
N ARG A 43 19.98 3.86 19.36
CA ARG A 43 20.76 5.10 19.30
C ARG A 43 22.16 4.91 19.87
N ALA A 44 22.28 4.29 21.05
CA ALA A 44 23.57 4.01 21.66
C ALA A 44 24.43 3.06 20.81
N LEU A 45 23.83 2.08 20.13
CA LEU A 45 24.57 1.18 19.21
C LEU A 45 25.18 1.92 18.02
N ILE A 46 24.46 2.91 17.48
CA ILE A 46 24.97 3.77 16.40
C ILE A 46 26.08 4.67 16.93
N GLU A 47 25.86 5.33 18.06
CA GLU A 47 26.82 6.29 18.64
C GLU A 47 28.14 5.63 19.06
N THR A 48 28.09 4.37 19.50
CA THR A 48 29.27 3.58 19.86
C THR A 48 29.92 2.87 18.67
N GLY A 49 29.33 2.97 17.47
CA GLY A 49 29.81 2.28 16.27
C GLY A 49 29.66 0.75 16.31
N LEU A 50 28.89 0.22 17.26
CA LEU A 50 28.63 -1.22 17.36
C LEU A 50 27.71 -1.72 16.23
N ALA A 51 26.80 -0.87 15.74
CA ALA A 51 25.94 -1.18 14.61
C ALA A 51 25.75 0.07 13.74
N ASP A 52 25.53 -0.15 12.44
CA ASP A 52 25.13 0.94 11.55
C ASP A 52 23.59 1.01 11.41
N LYS A 53 23.11 2.06 10.76
CA LYS A 53 21.67 2.27 10.56
C LYS A 53 21.04 1.15 9.70
N GLN A 54 21.77 0.64 8.70
CA GLN A 54 21.25 -0.35 7.77
C GLN A 54 21.07 -1.71 8.48
N GLU A 55 22.08 -2.14 9.24
CA GLU A 55 22.06 -3.33 10.08
C GLU A 55 20.89 -3.31 11.07
N LEU A 56 20.64 -2.17 11.72
CA LEU A 56 19.51 -2.02 12.64
C LEU A 56 18.16 -2.10 11.93
N VAL A 57 18.02 -1.49 10.76
CA VAL A 57 16.79 -1.59 9.95
C VAL A 57 16.51 -3.03 9.55
N GLU A 58 17.54 -3.78 9.14
CA GLU A 58 17.42 -5.19 8.79
C GLU A 58 17.01 -6.06 9.99
N ILE A 59 17.61 -5.82 11.17
CA ILE A 59 17.24 -6.51 12.40
C ILE A 59 15.78 -6.25 12.76
N VAL A 60 15.34 -4.98 12.73
CA VAL A 60 13.96 -4.60 13.04
C VAL A 60 12.98 -5.21 12.05
N ALA A 61 13.30 -5.17 10.75
CA ALA A 61 12.49 -5.78 9.71
C ALA A 61 12.34 -7.29 9.92
N ALA A 62 13.44 -7.99 10.20
CA ALA A 62 13.43 -9.43 10.46
C ALA A 62 12.60 -9.78 11.71
N GLU A 63 12.72 -9.02 12.80
CA GLU A 63 11.91 -9.29 14.00
C GLU A 63 10.43 -8.96 13.82
N ARG A 64 10.11 -7.90 13.06
CA ARG A 64 8.74 -7.55 12.73
C ARG A 64 8.09 -8.64 11.86
N GLU A 65 8.81 -9.14 10.86
CA GLU A 65 8.38 -10.24 10.01
C GLU A 65 8.08 -11.49 10.83
N ARG A 66 8.99 -11.87 11.74
CA ARG A 66 8.80 -13.01 12.65
C ARG A 66 7.57 -12.86 13.55
N SER A 67 7.30 -11.65 14.03
CA SER A 67 6.28 -11.42 15.06
C SER A 67 4.90 -11.11 14.50
N SER A 68 4.82 -10.41 13.37
CA SER A 68 3.55 -9.93 12.78
C SER A 68 3.27 -10.48 11.39
N GLY A 69 4.20 -11.24 10.81
CA GLY A 69 4.14 -11.70 9.43
C GLY A 69 4.47 -10.61 8.42
N PRO A 70 4.30 -10.92 7.12
CA PRO A 70 4.74 -10.05 6.04
C PRO A 70 4.03 -8.71 6.05
N ALA A 71 4.81 -7.64 5.84
CA ALA A 71 4.30 -6.29 5.73
C ALA A 71 3.24 -6.16 4.62
N MET A 72 3.41 -6.91 3.53
CA MET A 72 2.41 -7.10 2.48
C MET A 72 2.16 -8.59 2.27
N ARG A 73 0.90 -9.01 2.34
CA ARG A 73 0.53 -10.32 1.79
C ARG A 73 0.52 -10.19 0.26
N PRO A 74 1.25 -11.05 -0.48
CA PRO A 74 1.08 -11.09 -1.93
C PRO A 74 -0.37 -11.42 -2.24
N PHE A 75 -0.97 -10.70 -3.19
CA PHE A 75 -2.26 -11.11 -3.73
C PHE A 75 -2.04 -12.46 -4.42
N ALA A 76 -2.90 -13.44 -4.13
CA ALA A 76 -2.93 -14.64 -4.94
C ALA A 76 -3.33 -14.22 -6.36
N VAL A 77 -2.54 -14.60 -7.36
CA VAL A 77 -3.02 -14.59 -8.74
C VAL A 77 -4.19 -15.57 -8.76
N VAL A 78 -5.42 -15.05 -8.80
CA VAL A 78 -6.58 -15.86 -9.15
C VAL A 78 -6.29 -16.34 -10.56
N ALA A 79 -6.03 -17.64 -10.73
CA ALA A 79 -6.01 -18.23 -12.05
C ALA A 79 -7.38 -17.91 -12.67
N ASP A 80 -7.38 -17.17 -13.78
CA ASP A 80 -8.61 -16.75 -14.45
C ASP A 80 -9.52 -17.98 -14.61
N PRO A 81 -10.72 -18.02 -13.99
CA PRO A 81 -11.62 -19.17 -14.11
C PRO A 81 -12.16 -19.33 -15.54
N PHE A 82 -11.93 -18.34 -16.39
CA PHE A 82 -12.29 -18.35 -17.79
C PHE A 82 -11.04 -18.04 -18.62
N PRO A 83 -10.46 -19.02 -19.34
CA PRO A 83 -9.46 -18.70 -20.34
C PRO A 83 -10.10 -17.75 -21.35
N SER A 84 -9.52 -16.57 -21.51
CA SER A 84 -9.94 -15.65 -22.57
C SER A 84 -9.92 -16.42 -23.90
N PRO A 85 -11.00 -16.40 -24.70
CA PRO A 85 -10.96 -17.00 -26.02
C PRO A 85 -9.81 -16.36 -26.82
N PRO A 86 -9.17 -17.09 -27.76
CA PRO A 86 -8.09 -16.54 -28.54
C PRO A 86 -8.60 -15.32 -29.30
N VAL A 87 -8.19 -14.12 -28.85
CA VAL A 87 -8.43 -12.89 -29.59
C VAL A 87 -7.55 -12.96 -30.81
N ASN A 88 -8.15 -13.23 -31.96
CA ASN A 88 -7.44 -13.18 -33.24
C ASN A 88 -7.21 -11.70 -33.57
N VAL A 89 -6.16 -11.10 -33.00
CA VAL A 89 -5.75 -9.74 -33.33
C VAL A 89 -5.21 -9.78 -34.77
N PRO A 90 -5.86 -9.12 -35.75
CA PRO A 90 -5.30 -9.06 -37.09
C PRO A 90 -3.95 -8.33 -37.00
N VAL A 91 -2.87 -9.07 -37.26
CA VAL A 91 -1.54 -8.49 -37.44
C VAL A 91 -1.63 -7.56 -38.65
N ASN A 92 -1.56 -6.26 -38.43
CA ASN A 92 -1.42 -5.28 -39.50
C ASN A 92 -0.05 -5.50 -40.16
N VAL A 93 -0.02 -6.22 -41.28
CA VAL A 93 1.18 -6.39 -42.10
C VAL A 93 1.38 -5.10 -42.88
N PRO A 94 2.47 -4.35 -42.68
CA PRO A 94 2.72 -3.13 -43.44
C PRO A 94 2.96 -3.50 -44.91
N GLY A 95 2.03 -3.12 -45.79
CA GLY A 95 2.18 -3.29 -47.24
C GLY A 95 0.91 -3.62 -48.03
N LYS A 96 -0.24 -3.86 -47.40
CA LYS A 96 -1.50 -4.08 -48.15
C LYS A 96 -2.16 -2.73 -48.46
N SER A 97 -1.95 -2.26 -49.68
CA SER A 97 -2.62 -1.09 -50.27
C SER A 97 -4.13 -1.23 -50.15
N LEU A 98 -4.77 -0.32 -49.41
CA LEU A 98 -6.22 -0.16 -49.44
C LEU A 98 -6.55 0.69 -50.67
N ASP A 99 -7.07 0.04 -51.70
CA ASP A 99 -7.64 0.73 -52.85
C ASP A 99 -8.80 1.62 -52.36
N MET A 100 -8.62 2.93 -52.55
CA MET A 100 -9.63 3.96 -52.30
C MET A 100 -10.75 3.81 -53.33
N THR A 101 -11.93 3.39 -52.89
CA THR A 101 -13.18 3.71 -53.56
C THR A 101 -14.14 4.35 -52.56
N ALA A 102 -14.45 5.60 -52.85
CA ALA A 102 -15.30 6.52 -52.11
C ALA A 102 -16.69 5.95 -51.83
N VAL A 103 -17.22 6.23 -50.63
CA VAL A 103 -18.66 6.30 -50.36
C VAL A 103 -18.92 7.46 -49.40
N ASP A 104 -19.90 8.25 -49.80
CA ASP A 104 -20.40 9.53 -49.32
C ASP A 104 -20.56 9.70 -47.79
N ILE A 105 -20.10 10.84 -47.28
CA ILE A 105 -20.50 11.35 -45.96
C ILE A 105 -21.75 12.21 -46.18
N ASP A 106 -22.91 11.61 -45.93
CA ASP A 106 -24.18 12.34 -45.85
C ASP A 106 -24.23 13.10 -44.51
N ALA A 107 -24.34 14.43 -44.63
CA ALA A 107 -24.47 15.36 -43.52
C ALA A 107 -25.95 15.46 -43.13
N GLY A 108 -26.35 14.86 -42.00
CA GLY A 108 -27.77 14.84 -41.63
C GLY A 108 -28.08 14.69 -40.14
N THR A 109 -28.21 15.84 -39.47
CA THR A 109 -29.07 16.14 -38.30
C THR A 109 -28.54 15.90 -36.87
N PRO A 110 -28.56 16.94 -36.00
CA PRO A 110 -28.33 16.82 -34.56
C PRO A 110 -29.60 16.35 -33.84
N ARG A 111 -29.49 15.32 -32.99
CA ARG A 111 -30.54 15.01 -32.01
C ARG A 111 -30.25 15.72 -30.70
N THR A 112 -30.98 16.83 -30.53
CA THR A 112 -31.39 17.43 -29.26
C THR A 112 -32.10 16.38 -28.39
N ASP A 113 -31.81 16.37 -27.09
CA ASP A 113 -32.78 16.27 -25.98
C ASP A 113 -32.13 15.66 -24.73
N ALA A 114 -31.61 16.53 -23.86
CA ALA A 114 -31.49 16.24 -22.44
C ALA A 114 -32.08 17.44 -21.68
N PRO A 115 -33.20 17.30 -20.96
CA PRO A 115 -33.76 18.40 -20.18
C PRO A 115 -32.93 18.63 -18.90
N PRO A 116 -32.74 19.90 -18.48
CA PRO A 116 -32.11 20.20 -17.20
C PRO A 116 -33.06 19.85 -16.05
N MET A 117 -32.59 19.07 -15.09
CA MET A 117 -33.32 18.88 -13.83
C MET A 117 -33.36 20.21 -13.07
N ALA A 118 -34.52 20.85 -13.11
CA ALA A 118 -34.90 21.92 -12.23
C ALA A 118 -35.12 21.38 -10.81
N ILE A 119 -34.39 21.93 -9.83
CA ILE A 119 -34.80 21.94 -8.43
C ILE A 119 -35.01 23.39 -8.03
N ALA A 120 -36.27 23.82 -8.06
CA ALA A 120 -36.72 25.10 -7.56
C ALA A 120 -37.33 24.93 -6.15
N SER A 121 -36.92 25.85 -5.25
CA SER A 121 -37.70 26.47 -4.15
C SER A 121 -38.21 25.56 -3.02
N GLU A 122 -38.26 25.91 -1.72
CA GLU A 122 -38.03 27.07 -0.83
C GLU A 122 -38.43 26.57 0.60
N PRO A 123 -38.65 27.38 1.67
CA PRO A 123 -37.77 28.34 2.34
C PRO A 123 -37.68 28.12 3.88
N ALA A 124 -36.79 28.89 4.51
CA ALA A 124 -36.82 29.46 5.86
C ALA A 124 -37.55 28.72 7.01
N LYS A 125 -36.81 28.40 8.08
CA LYS A 125 -37.34 28.44 9.44
C LYS A 125 -36.48 29.33 10.34
N THR A 126 -37.18 30.33 10.86
CA THR A 126 -36.79 31.42 11.75
C THR A 126 -36.13 30.99 13.05
N ALA A 127 -35.30 31.90 13.53
CA ALA A 127 -34.67 32.02 14.83
C ALA A 127 -35.53 31.64 16.05
N ALA A 128 -34.84 31.09 17.05
CA ALA A 128 -35.19 31.25 18.45
C ALA A 128 -33.88 31.35 19.25
N ALA A 129 -33.45 32.59 19.53
CA ALA A 129 -32.54 32.96 20.62
C ALA A 129 -32.88 34.41 21.00
#